data_AF-A0A316BCN5-F1
#
_entry.id   AF-A0A316BCN5-F1
#
_cell.length_a   1.000
_cell.length_b   1.000
_cell.length_c   1.000
_cell.angle_alpha   90.00
_cell.angle_beta   90.00
_cell.angle_gamma   90.00
#
_symmetry.space_group_name_H-M   'P 1'
#
loop_
_entity.id
_entity.type
_entity.pdbx_description
1 polymer ?
#
loop_
_entity_poly.entity_id
_entity_poly.type
_entity_poly.pdbx_seq_one_letter_code
_entity_poly.pdbx_strand_id
1 'polypeptide(L)'
;MTFKNNKHAERFFNALSNVNIDSIDRELMATVFLLTSYKRIWKQFEKHFDEKNGICPAAFDCFEPHNETEEAIVTAAYDLLFCSDCINLTDLTDKESIPDKAFLAICHAIGYIRYGFDSEPSKDFVKEVS
;
A
#
# COMPACT_ATOMS: atom_id res chain seq x y z
N MET A 1 3.34 2.90 10.56
CA MET A 1 3.00 1.94 9.47
C MET A 1 3.75 0.64 9.73
N THR A 2 3.07 -0.51 9.67
CA THR A 2 3.65 -1.81 10.08
C THR A 2 3.78 -2.77 8.91
N PHE A 3 5.02 -3.11 8.54
CA PHE A 3 5.28 -3.99 7.40
C PHE A 3 5.11 -5.46 7.75
N LYS A 4 4.55 -6.22 6.80
CA LYS A 4 4.45 -7.70 6.88
C LYS A 4 5.78 -8.40 7.19
N ASN A 5 6.88 -7.92 6.62
CA ASN A 5 8.25 -8.41 6.83
C ASN A 5 9.27 -7.44 6.21
N ASN A 6 10.57 -7.68 6.43
CA ASN A 6 11.65 -6.86 5.89
C ASN A 6 11.60 -6.73 4.35
N LYS A 7 11.21 -7.79 3.64
CA LYS A 7 11.08 -7.76 2.17
C LYS A 7 9.94 -6.86 1.69
N HIS A 8 8.91 -6.67 2.51
CA HIS A 8 7.85 -5.70 2.23
C HIS A 8 8.40 -4.29 2.44
N ALA A 9 9.03 -4.01 3.59
CA ALA A 9 9.65 -2.70 3.85
C ALA A 9 10.65 -2.29 2.76
N GLU A 10 11.55 -3.19 2.37
CA GLU A 10 12.54 -2.94 1.32
C GLU A 10 11.87 -2.56 -0.02
N ARG A 11 10.85 -3.32 -0.45
CA ARG A 11 10.13 -3.01 -1.69
C ARG A 11 9.38 -1.68 -1.62
N PHE A 12 8.81 -1.37 -0.46
CA PHE A 12 8.13 -0.10 -0.23
C PHE A 12 9.08 1.08 -0.37
N PHE A 13 10.21 1.08 0.34
CA PHE A 13 11.17 2.19 0.27
C PHE A 13 11.83 2.33 -1.10
N ASN A 14 12.11 1.20 -1.78
CA ASN A 14 12.60 1.22 -3.15
C ASN A 14 11.55 1.80 -4.12
N ALA A 15 10.28 1.45 -3.96
CA ALA A 15 9.20 2.02 -4.76
C ALA A 15 9.09 3.54 -4.55
N LEU A 16 9.10 4.02 -3.30
CA LEU A 16 9.07 5.46 -3.02
C LEU A 16 10.23 6.22 -3.65
N SER A 17 11.43 5.63 -3.60
CA SER A 17 12.64 6.23 -4.18
C SER A 17 12.58 6.31 -5.70
N ASN A 18 11.97 5.32 -6.35
CA ASN A 18 11.86 5.26 -7.81
C ASN A 18 10.73 6.12 -8.37
N VAL A 19 9.65 6.32 -7.60
CA VAL A 19 8.44 7.02 -8.06
C VAL A 19 8.48 8.52 -7.72
N ASN A 20 9.47 8.97 -6.94
CA ASN A 20 9.61 10.36 -6.50
C ASN A 20 8.31 10.92 -5.87
N ILE A 21 7.65 10.09 -5.06
CA ILE A 21 6.39 10.43 -4.41
C ILE A 21 6.64 11.49 -3.35
N ASP A 22 5.94 12.62 -3.43
CA ASP A 22 5.90 13.58 -2.35
C ASP A 22 5.24 12.94 -1.12
N SER A 23 5.95 12.93 0.00
CA SER A 23 5.54 12.33 1.28
C SER A 23 4.23 12.91 1.87
N ILE A 24 3.68 13.96 1.26
CA ILE A 24 2.46 14.64 1.68
C ILE A 24 1.20 13.85 1.29
N ASP A 25 1.23 13.05 0.20
CA ASP A 25 0.08 12.27 -0.27
C ASP A 25 -0.04 10.93 0.49
N ARG A 26 -0.92 10.90 1.50
CA ARG A 26 -1.08 9.75 2.38
C ARG A 26 -1.79 8.60 1.69
N GLU A 27 -2.75 8.91 0.83
CA GLU A 27 -3.51 7.97 0.02
C GLU A 27 -2.59 7.24 -0.95
N LEU A 28 -1.73 7.98 -1.67
CA LEU A 28 -0.74 7.41 -2.56
C LEU A 28 0.29 6.56 -1.79
N MET A 29 0.77 7.02 -0.64
CA MET A 29 1.69 6.22 0.19
C MET A 29 1.04 4.94 0.73
N ALA A 30 -0.21 5.01 1.17
CA ALA A 30 -0.97 3.83 1.62
C ALA A 30 -1.20 2.85 0.46
N THR A 31 -1.46 3.36 -0.74
CA THR A 31 -1.61 2.59 -1.97
C THR A 31 -0.30 1.85 -2.31
N VAL A 32 0.84 2.56 -2.30
CA VAL A 32 2.15 1.93 -2.54
C VAL A 32 2.47 0.89 -1.48
N PHE A 33 2.13 1.14 -0.21
CA PHE A 33 2.26 0.14 0.84
C PHE A 33 1.47 -1.14 0.53
N LEU A 34 0.22 -1.03 0.09
CA LEU A 34 -0.56 -2.20 -0.30
C LEU A 34 0.00 -2.91 -1.53
N LEU A 35 0.35 -2.18 -2.59
CA LEU A 35 0.88 -2.78 -3.83
C LEU A 35 2.27 -3.42 -3.63
N THR A 36 3.05 -2.92 -2.68
CA THR A 36 4.35 -3.50 -2.31
C THR A 36 4.25 -4.59 -1.26
N SER A 37 3.06 -4.99 -0.82
CA SER A 37 2.88 -6.09 0.16
C SER A 37 3.33 -7.46 -0.38
N TYR A 38 3.13 -7.73 -1.68
CA TYR A 38 3.53 -8.98 -2.36
C TYR A 38 4.32 -8.70 -3.64
N LYS A 39 5.36 -9.49 -3.89
CA LYS A 39 6.28 -9.26 -5.02
C LYS A 39 5.55 -9.40 -6.36
N ARG A 40 4.57 -10.30 -6.43
CA ARG A 40 3.75 -10.55 -7.62
C ARG A 40 2.86 -9.35 -7.93
N ILE A 41 2.21 -8.78 -6.91
CA ILE A 41 1.45 -7.53 -7.05
C ILE A 41 2.37 -6.43 -7.56
N TRP A 42 3.46 -6.13 -6.84
CA TRP A 42 4.35 -5.04 -7.20
C TRP A 42 4.85 -5.09 -8.65
N LYS A 43 5.25 -6.28 -9.14
CA LYS A 43 5.72 -6.46 -10.52
C LYS A 43 4.69 -6.07 -11.58
N GLN A 44 3.39 -6.17 -11.28
CA GLN A 44 2.33 -5.77 -12.20
C GLN A 44 2.10 -4.25 -12.19
N PHE A 45 2.53 -3.54 -11.14
CA PHE A 45 2.31 -2.10 -10.99
C PHE A 45 3.57 -1.24 -11.16
N GLU A 46 4.78 -1.80 -11.00
CA GLU A 46 6.03 -1.03 -10.92
C GLU A 46 6.34 -0.16 -12.15
N LYS A 47 5.74 -0.48 -13.30
CA LYS A 47 5.90 0.25 -14.58
C LYS A 47 4.74 1.19 -14.90
N HIS A 48 3.71 1.24 -14.06
CA HIS A 48 2.48 2.02 -14.28
C HIS A 48 2.43 3.30 -13.43
N PHE A 49 3.55 3.65 -12.80
CA PHE A 49 3.70 4.90 -12.08
C PHE A 49 4.11 6.03 -13.03
N ASP A 50 3.39 7.14 -12.95
CA ASP A 50 3.68 8.39 -13.63
C ASP A 50 4.15 9.42 -12.60
N GLU A 51 5.28 10.07 -12.88
CA GLU A 51 5.92 11.09 -12.04
C GLU A 51 4.99 12.26 -11.68
N LYS A 52 3.92 12.49 -12.46
CA LYS A 52 2.96 13.59 -12.20
C LYS A 52 1.66 13.19 -11.51
N ASN A 53 1.20 11.95 -11.68
CA ASN A 53 -0.19 11.58 -11.39
C ASN A 53 -0.33 10.35 -10.47
N GLY A 54 0.77 9.77 -10.00
CA GLY A 54 0.71 8.54 -9.19
C GLY A 54 0.54 7.31 -10.07
N ILE A 55 -0.57 6.57 -9.93
CA ILE A 55 -0.83 5.32 -10.65
C ILE A 55 -1.99 5.52 -11.63
N CYS A 56 -1.86 5.04 -12.86
CA CYS A 56 -2.97 5.06 -13.83
C CYS A 56 -4.09 4.07 -13.40
N PRO A 57 -5.38 4.48 -13.37
CA PRO A 57 -6.49 3.57 -13.07
C PRO A 57 -6.53 2.31 -13.94
N ALA A 58 -6.18 2.44 -15.23
CA ALA A 58 -6.15 1.32 -16.17
C ALA A 58 -5.16 0.20 -15.77
N ALA A 59 -4.19 0.49 -14.91
CA ALA A 59 -3.29 -0.53 -14.36
C ALA A 59 -4.02 -1.51 -13.43
N PHE A 60 -5.06 -1.05 -12.74
CA PHE A 60 -5.89 -1.88 -11.86
C PHE A 60 -6.84 -2.78 -12.68
N ASP A 61 -7.36 -2.29 -13.80
CA ASP A 61 -8.19 -3.09 -14.71
C ASP A 61 -7.42 -4.25 -15.36
N CYS A 62 -6.11 -4.09 -15.53
CA CYS A 62 -5.21 -5.11 -16.08
C CYS A 62 -4.61 -6.04 -15.03
N PHE A 63 -4.98 -5.89 -13.75
CA PHE A 63 -4.41 -6.71 -12.69
C PHE A 63 -4.95 -8.14 -12.73
N GLU A 64 -4.04 -9.12 -12.70
CA GLU A 64 -4.40 -10.53 -12.62
C GLU A 64 -4.10 -11.09 -11.21
N PRO A 65 -5.14 -11.25 -10.35
CA PRO A 65 -4.96 -11.80 -9.01
C PRO A 65 -4.56 -13.28 -9.05
N HIS A 66 -3.58 -13.67 -8.23
CA HIS A 66 -3.26 -15.08 -8.05
C HIS A 66 -4.18 -15.79 -7.04
N ASN A 67 -4.75 -15.03 -6.11
CA ASN A 67 -5.63 -15.50 -5.04
C ASN A 67 -6.42 -14.32 -4.45
N GLU A 68 -7.42 -14.65 -3.63
CA GLU A 68 -8.31 -13.70 -2.95
C GLU A 68 -7.56 -12.67 -2.09
N THR A 69 -6.37 -13.01 -1.54
CA THR A 69 -5.58 -12.06 -0.75
C THR A 69 -5.01 -10.95 -1.64
N GLU A 70 -4.51 -11.30 -2.82
CA GLU A 70 -3.98 -10.31 -3.76
C GLU A 70 -5.09 -9.45 -4.35
N GLU A 71 -6.23 -10.06 -4.68
CA GLU A 71 -7.44 -9.38 -5.14
C GLU A 71 -7.90 -8.33 -4.13
N ALA A 72 -8.17 -8.74 -2.88
CA ALA A 72 -8.63 -7.83 -1.84
C ALA A 72 -7.65 -6.67 -1.55
N ILE A 73 -6.34 -6.93 -1.61
CA ILE A 73 -5.32 -5.89 -1.42
C ILE A 73 -5.32 -4.88 -2.56
N VAL A 74 -5.44 -5.34 -3.81
CA VAL A 74 -5.42 -4.44 -4.98
C VAL A 74 -6.73 -3.66 -5.09
N THR A 75 -7.87 -4.28 -4.80
CA THR A 75 -9.15 -3.57 -4.72
C THR A 75 -9.09 -2.47 -3.66
N ALA A 76 -8.61 -2.79 -2.45
CA ALA A 76 -8.45 -1.76 -1.41
C ALA A 76 -7.46 -0.66 -1.82
N ALA A 77 -6.39 -0.99 -2.55
CA ALA A 77 -5.44 0.00 -3.07
C ALA A 77 -6.10 0.95 -4.09
N TYR A 78 -6.95 0.42 -4.98
CA TYR A 78 -7.74 1.23 -5.90
C TYR A 78 -8.69 2.16 -5.14
N ASP A 79 -9.44 1.61 -4.19
CA ASP A 79 -10.40 2.38 -3.40
C ASP A 79 -9.71 3.51 -2.64
N LEU A 80 -8.52 3.26 -2.06
CA LEU A 80 -7.78 4.27 -1.30
C LEU A 80 -7.30 5.41 -2.19
N LEU A 81 -6.95 5.11 -3.44
CA LEU A 81 -6.41 6.11 -4.35
C LEU A 81 -7.49 6.90 -5.09
N PHE A 82 -8.61 6.27 -5.47
CA PHE A 82 -9.63 6.88 -6.34
C PHE A 82 -11.01 7.04 -5.71
N CYS A 83 -11.26 6.39 -4.57
CA CYS A 83 -12.56 6.39 -3.89
C CYS A 83 -12.41 6.70 -2.39
N SER A 84 -11.41 7.52 -2.00
CA SER A 84 -11.04 7.78 -0.60
C SER A 84 -12.18 8.32 0.26
N ASP A 85 -13.15 9.03 -0.34
CA ASP A 85 -14.37 9.51 0.31
C ASP A 85 -15.38 8.40 0.68
N CYS A 86 -15.18 7.18 0.14
CA CYS A 86 -16.13 6.07 0.20
C CYS A 86 -15.65 4.86 1.03
N ILE A 87 -14.42 4.85 1.56
CA ILE A 87 -13.93 3.70 2.33
C ILE A 87 -14.57 3.69 3.72
N ASN A 88 -15.72 3.04 3.81
CA ASN A 88 -16.30 2.67 5.09
C ASN A 88 -15.67 1.35 5.54
N LEU A 89 -15.12 1.35 6.75
CA LEU A 89 -14.56 0.15 7.39
C LEU A 89 -15.57 -1.01 7.43
N THR A 90 -16.87 -0.73 7.33
CA THR A 90 -17.93 -1.74 7.23
C THR A 90 -17.83 -2.60 5.98
N ASP A 91 -17.34 -2.07 4.86
CA ASP A 91 -17.15 -2.84 3.62
C ASP A 91 -16.00 -3.85 3.76
N LEU A 92 -15.11 -3.63 4.73
CA LEU A 92 -14.01 -4.53 5.10
C LEU A 92 -14.38 -5.53 6.20
N THR A 93 -15.58 -5.46 6.78
CA THR A 93 -15.98 -6.25 7.95
C THR A 93 -16.70 -7.55 7.65
N ASP A 94 -16.98 -7.85 6.37
CA ASP A 94 -17.53 -9.15 6.02
C ASP A 94 -16.44 -10.23 6.10
N LYS A 95 -16.25 -10.76 7.32
CA LYS A 95 -15.20 -11.72 7.70
C LYS A 95 -15.28 -13.05 6.94
N GLU A 96 -16.41 -13.35 6.29
CA GLU A 96 -16.51 -14.53 5.43
C GLU A 96 -15.85 -14.32 4.05
N SER A 97 -15.47 -13.09 3.68
CA SER A 97 -15.01 -12.72 2.34
C SER A 97 -13.55 -12.28 2.25
N ILE A 98 -12.97 -11.65 3.29
CA ILE A 98 -11.60 -11.09 3.20
C ILE A 98 -10.57 -11.95 3.94
N PRO A 99 -9.51 -12.44 3.27
CA PRO A 99 -8.45 -13.18 3.93
C PRO A 99 -7.73 -12.36 5.02
N ASP A 100 -7.42 -12.99 6.17
CA ASP A 100 -6.77 -12.34 7.32
C ASP A 100 -5.53 -11.50 6.96
N LYS A 101 -4.74 -11.98 6.00
CA LYS A 101 -3.52 -11.30 5.54
C LYS A 101 -3.82 -10.01 4.78
N ALA A 102 -4.91 -9.99 4.01
CA ALA A 102 -5.37 -8.79 3.31
C ALA A 102 -5.95 -7.81 4.34
N PHE A 103 -6.83 -8.29 5.22
CA PHE A 103 -7.44 -7.49 6.27
C PHE A 103 -6.38 -6.74 7.11
N LEU A 104 -5.36 -7.44 7.60
CA LEU A 104 -4.29 -6.82 8.39
C LEU A 104 -3.51 -5.75 7.62
N ALA A 105 -3.20 -6.00 6.34
CA ALA A 105 -2.50 -5.03 5.49
C ALA A 105 -3.36 -3.77 5.28
N ILE A 106 -4.65 -3.95 5.01
CA ILE A 106 -5.60 -2.86 4.81
C ILE A 106 -5.76 -2.04 6.10
N CYS A 107 -5.87 -2.68 7.26
CA CYS A 107 -5.90 -1.97 8.55
C CYS A 107 -4.65 -1.12 8.78
N HIS A 108 -3.45 -1.60 8.44
CA HIS A 108 -2.23 -0.81 8.55
C HIS A 108 -2.20 0.38 7.59
N ALA A 109 -2.71 0.21 6.38
CA ALA A 109 -2.83 1.29 5.39
C ALA A 109 -3.80 2.38 5.86
N ILE A 110 -5.00 1.99 6.31
CA ILE A 110 -6.01 2.91 6.86
C ILE A 110 -5.48 3.61 8.12
N GLY A 111 -4.83 2.86 9.02
CA GLY A 111 -4.20 3.43 10.21
C GLY A 111 -3.19 4.51 9.84
N TYR A 112 -2.38 4.29 8.80
CA TYR A 112 -1.47 5.30 8.28
C TYR A 112 -2.18 6.53 7.71
N ILE A 113 -3.23 6.37 6.90
CA ILE A 113 -3.97 7.53 6.36
C ILE A 113 -4.50 8.40 7.50
N ARG A 114 -5.08 7.76 8.53
CA ARG A 114 -5.72 8.44 9.66
C ARG A 114 -4.72 9.07 10.63
N TYR A 115 -3.64 8.37 10.96
CA TYR A 115 -2.72 8.76 12.05
C TYR A 115 -1.31 9.15 11.59
N GLY A 116 -0.97 8.91 10.32
CA GLY A 116 0.38 9.12 9.79
C GLY A 116 1.38 8.05 10.25
N PHE A 117 2.68 8.33 10.11
CA PHE A 117 3.70 7.61 10.85
C PHE A 117 3.63 8.06 12.31
N ASP A 118 3.78 7.12 13.26
CA ASP A 118 4.01 7.50 14.65
C ASP A 118 5.13 8.53 14.66
N SER A 119 4.85 9.70 15.24
CA SER A 119 5.82 10.77 15.39
C SER A 119 6.85 10.34 16.42
N GLU A 120 7.82 9.53 15.97
CA GLU A 120 9.23 9.48 16.34
C GLU A 120 9.83 8.13 15.89
N PRO A 121 10.71 8.09 14.88
CA PRO A 121 11.65 6.98 14.79
C PRO A 121 12.54 7.04 16.05
N SER A 122 12.59 5.95 16.81
CA SER A 122 13.64 5.81 17.82
C SER A 122 14.99 6.03 17.12
N LYS A 123 15.86 6.83 17.76
CA LYS A 123 17.14 7.35 17.23
C LYS A 123 18.18 6.27 16.84
N ASP A 124 17.78 5.01 16.75
CA ASP A 124 18.67 3.86 16.62
C ASP A 124 18.84 3.36 15.18
N PHE A 125 17.97 3.76 14.23
CA PHE A 125 18.08 3.29 12.84
C PHE A 125 19.08 4.05 11.96
N VAL A 126 19.56 5.23 12.39
CA VAL A 126 20.51 6.04 11.60
C VAL A 126 21.98 5.62 11.82
N LYS A 127 22.26 4.69 12.74
CA LYS A 127 23.65 4.30 13.06
C LYS A 127 24.19 3.09 12.30
N GLU A 128 23.39 2.35 11.55
CA GLU A 128 23.89 1.15 10.84
C GLU A 128 24.26 1.37 9.38
N VAL A 129 24.21 2.62 8.89
CA VAL A 129 24.72 2.97 7.56
C VAL A 129 25.57 4.24 7.66
N SER A 130 26.73 4.11 8.29
CA SER A 130 27.80 5.12 8.31
C SER A 130 29.16 4.43 8.24
#